data_AF-A0A7V9M5F3-F1
#
_entry.id   AF-A0A7V9M5F3-F1
#
_cell.length_a   1.000
_cell.length_b   1.000
_cell.length_c   1.000
_cell.angle_alpha   90.00
_cell.angle_beta   90.00
_cell.angle_gamma   90.00
#
_symmetry.space_group_name_H-M   'P 1'
#
loop_
_entity.id
_entity.type
_entity.pdbx_description
1 polymer ?
#
loop_
_entity_poly.entity_id
_entity_poly.type
_entity_poly.pdbx_seq_one_letter_code
_entity_poly.pdbx_strand_id
1 'polypeptide(L)'
;MKTDHNAGPDHLEESLRAGEEPDAAAWQRICHDLAVRAEAQGLVDVAVERHDSPLGPVLVGATSEGLVRVGLPSEGEDAVLADLADRVSPRVLLAPRASVTEARR
;
A
#
# COMPACT_ATOMS: atom_id res chain seq x y z
N MET A 1 -15.76 17.25 -31.32
CA MET A 1 -16.27 17.79 -30.05
C MET A 1 -15.10 17.73 -29.08
N LYS A 2 -14.48 18.87 -28.78
CA LYS A 2 -13.28 18.96 -27.94
C LYS A 2 -13.71 18.65 -26.51
N THR A 3 -13.17 17.60 -25.90
CA THR A 3 -13.26 17.43 -24.45
C THR A 3 -12.29 18.43 -23.84
N ASP A 4 -12.86 19.39 -23.12
CA ASP A 4 -12.11 20.43 -22.41
C ASP A 4 -11.24 19.76 -21.34
N HIS A 5 -9.96 19.58 -21.67
CA HIS A 5 -8.95 18.89 -20.87
C HIS A 5 -8.32 19.83 -19.82
N ASN A 6 -9.11 20.69 -19.19
CA ASN A 6 -8.61 21.60 -18.16
C ASN A 6 -9.69 21.94 -17.12
N ALA A 7 -10.13 20.92 -16.37
CA ALA A 7 -10.81 21.15 -15.10
C ALA A 7 -9.74 21.51 -14.08
N GLY A 8 -9.76 22.75 -13.56
CA GLY A 8 -8.85 23.17 -12.49
C GLY A 8 -9.04 22.34 -11.21
N PRO A 9 -8.10 22.43 -10.25
CA PRO A 9 -8.13 21.65 -8.99
C PRO A 9 -9.47 21.75 -8.24
N ASP A 10 -10.19 22.88 -8.40
CA ASP A 10 -11.50 23.14 -7.80
C ASP A 10 -12.58 22.09 -8.16
N HIS A 11 -12.58 21.55 -9.38
CA HIS A 11 -13.61 20.58 -9.80
C HIS A 11 -13.39 19.21 -9.14
N LEU A 12 -12.14 18.83 -8.88
CA LEU A 12 -11.82 17.60 -8.15
C LEU A 12 -12.25 17.75 -6.69
N GLU A 13 -11.98 18.89 -6.05
CA GLU A 13 -12.44 19.14 -4.68
C GLU A 13 -13.96 19.16 -4.57
N GLU A 14 -14.67 19.81 -5.51
CA GLU A 14 -16.14 19.80 -5.56
C GLU A 14 -16.69 18.39 -5.76
N SER A 15 -16.08 17.60 -6.66
CA SER A 15 -16.48 16.22 -6.90
C SER A 15 -16.22 15.31 -5.70
N LEU A 16 -15.11 15.51 -4.97
CA LEU A 16 -14.79 14.76 -3.76
C LEU A 16 -15.71 15.12 -2.60
N ARG A 17 -16.12 16.40 -2.47
CA ARG A 17 -17.10 16.83 -1.47
C ARG A 17 -18.52 16.35 -1.78
N ALA A 18 -18.89 16.30 -3.05
CA ALA A 18 -20.22 15.88 -3.49
C ALA A 18 -20.36 14.36 -3.64
N GLY A 19 -19.25 13.61 -3.62
CA GLY A 19 -19.23 12.17 -3.76
C GLY A 19 -19.86 11.44 -2.58
N GLU A 20 -20.59 10.37 -2.88
CA GLU A 20 -21.06 9.42 -1.88
C GLU A 20 -19.86 8.68 -1.27
N GLU A 21 -19.87 8.43 0.05
CA GLU A 21 -18.80 7.66 0.67
C GLU A 21 -18.73 6.28 0.00
N PRO A 22 -17.55 5.87 -0.48
CA PRO A 22 -17.42 4.61 -1.17
C PRO A 22 -17.77 3.47 -0.22
N ASP A 23 -18.57 2.52 -0.71
CA ASP A 23 -18.78 1.25 -0.02
C ASP A 23 -17.42 0.66 0.38
N ALA A 24 -17.19 0.50 1.69
CA ALA A 24 -15.91 0.07 2.22
C ALA A 24 -15.48 -1.28 1.63
N ALA A 25 -16.44 -2.17 1.36
CA ALA A 25 -16.16 -3.46 0.76
C ALA A 25 -15.74 -3.31 -0.72
N ALA A 26 -16.41 -2.44 -1.49
CA ALA A 26 -15.99 -2.11 -2.85
C ALA A 26 -14.58 -1.47 -2.89
N TRP A 27 -14.31 -0.54 -1.97
CA TRP A 27 -12.99 0.08 -1.86
C TRP A 27 -11.89 -0.94 -1.58
N GLN A 28 -12.11 -1.83 -0.60
CA GLN A 28 -11.16 -2.90 -0.28
C GLN A 28 -10.91 -3.83 -1.48
N ARG A 29 -11.95 -4.19 -2.23
CA ARG A 29 -11.80 -5.00 -3.46
C ARG A 29 -10.95 -4.29 -4.52
N ILE A 30 -11.20 -3.00 -4.76
CA ILE A 30 -10.43 -2.21 -5.73
C ILE A 30 -8.95 -2.12 -5.32
N CYS A 31 -8.66 -1.82 -4.05
CA CYS A 31 -7.30 -1.78 -3.53
C CYS A 31 -6.59 -3.13 -3.66
N HIS A 32 -7.29 -4.22 -3.35
CA HIS A 32 -6.75 -5.57 -3.52
C HIS A 32 -6.42 -5.88 -4.99
N ASP A 33 -7.37 -5.65 -5.90
CA ASP A 33 -7.18 -5.90 -7.34
C ASP A 33 -6.04 -5.05 -7.92
N LEU A 34 -5.92 -3.80 -7.47
CA LEU A 34 -4.82 -2.91 -7.83
C LEU A 34 -3.47 -3.50 -7.37
N ALA A 35 -3.38 -3.91 -6.11
CA ALA A 35 -2.15 -4.47 -5.54
C ALA A 35 -1.72 -5.76 -6.26
N VAL A 36 -2.66 -6.67 -6.52
CA VAL A 36 -2.41 -7.90 -7.27
C VAL A 36 -1.87 -7.60 -8.68
N ARG A 37 -2.47 -6.64 -9.39
CA ARG A 37 -2.01 -6.25 -10.73
C ARG A 37 -0.66 -5.55 -10.70
N ALA A 38 -0.42 -4.68 -9.73
CA ALA A 38 0.85 -3.97 -9.58
C ALA A 38 2.00 -4.95 -9.30
N GLU A 39 1.81 -5.92 -8.41
CA GLU A 39 2.78 -6.99 -8.14
C GLU A 39 3.03 -7.82 -9.41
N ALA A 40 1.99 -8.25 -10.11
CA ALA A 40 2.11 -9.03 -11.35
C ALA A 40 2.84 -8.28 -12.48
N GLN A 41 2.80 -6.95 -12.46
CA GLN A 41 3.50 -6.08 -13.41
C GLN A 41 4.90 -5.65 -12.95
N GLY A 42 5.35 -6.12 -11.77
CA GLY A 42 6.65 -5.73 -11.21
C GLY A 42 6.72 -4.26 -10.80
N LEU A 43 5.59 -3.66 -10.44
CA LEU A 43 5.49 -2.25 -10.01
C LEU A 43 5.59 -2.09 -8.48
N VAL A 44 5.85 -3.18 -7.76
CA VAL A 44 6.01 -3.21 -6.30
C VAL A 44 7.41 -3.69 -5.97
N ASP A 45 8.24 -2.75 -5.52
CA ASP A 45 9.62 -3.05 -5.13
C ASP A 45 9.64 -3.59 -3.68
N VAL A 46 8.78 -3.06 -2.81
CA VAL A 46 8.61 -3.50 -1.42
C VAL A 46 7.13 -3.79 -1.13
N ALA A 47 6.83 -5.05 -0.85
CA ALA A 47 5.53 -5.44 -0.33
C ALA A 47 5.53 -5.33 1.20
N VAL A 48 4.48 -4.76 1.77
CA VAL A 48 4.30 -4.67 3.24
C VAL A 48 3.02 -5.38 3.67
N GLU A 49 3.09 -6.18 4.73
CA GLU A 49 1.93 -6.82 5.35
C GLU A 49 1.89 -6.55 6.85
N ARG A 50 0.68 -6.56 7.43
CA ARG A 50 0.47 -6.43 8.87
C ARG A 50 0.25 -7.80 9.49
N HIS A 51 0.87 -8.04 10.64
CA HIS A 51 0.80 -9.32 11.34
C HIS A 51 0.58 -9.11 12.83
N ASP A 52 -0.24 -9.95 13.44
CA ASP A 52 -0.34 -10.00 14.90
C ASP A 52 0.91 -10.68 15.47
N SER A 53 1.42 -10.12 16.57
CA SER A 53 2.53 -10.69 17.33
C SER A 53 2.28 -10.55 18.83
N PRO A 54 3.00 -11.30 19.70
CA PRO A 54 2.93 -11.13 21.15
C PRO A 54 3.29 -9.71 21.62
N LEU A 55 4.00 -8.93 20.80
CA LEU A 55 4.37 -7.55 21.10
C LEU A 55 3.30 -6.54 20.63
N GLY A 56 2.31 -6.99 19.86
CA GLY A 56 1.34 -6.15 19.14
C GLY A 56 1.46 -6.29 17.61
N PRO A 57 0.69 -5.51 16.83
CA PRO A 57 0.73 -5.57 15.37
C PRO A 57 2.07 -5.09 14.83
N VAL A 58 2.74 -5.93 14.05
CA VAL A 58 4.00 -5.63 13.36
C VAL A 58 3.78 -5.42 11.88
N LEU A 59 4.61 -4.58 11.28
CA LEU A 59 4.66 -4.40 9.82
C LEU A 59 5.86 -5.16 9.26
N VAL A 60 5.64 -5.98 8.24
CA VAL A 60 6.68 -6.83 7.65
C VAL A 60 6.86 -6.40 6.19
N GLY A 61 8.04 -5.89 5.87
CA GLY A 61 8.42 -5.44 4.52
C GLY A 61 9.37 -6.41 3.85
N ALA A 62 9.06 -6.83 2.63
CA ALA A 62 9.88 -7.74 1.84
C ALA A 62 9.97 -7.33 0.37
N THR A 63 11.08 -7.69 -0.25
CA THR A 63 11.30 -7.61 -1.70
C THR A 63 11.14 -9.01 -2.31
N SER A 64 11.43 -9.14 -3.62
CA SER A 64 11.57 -10.45 -4.27
C SER A 64 12.72 -11.28 -3.74
N GLU A 65 13.74 -10.65 -3.15
CA GLU A 65 14.94 -11.33 -2.65
C GLU A 65 14.77 -11.82 -1.20
N GLY A 66 13.78 -11.30 -0.48
CA GLY A 66 13.46 -11.73 0.86
C GLY A 66 13.01 -10.59 1.77
N LEU A 67 12.97 -10.88 3.06
CA LEU A 67 12.60 -9.92 4.10
C LEU A 67 13.64 -8.81 4.23
N VAL A 68 13.20 -7.55 4.26
CA VAL A 68 14.09 -6.38 4.41
C VAL A 68 13.86 -5.60 5.69
N ARG A 69 12.65 -5.66 6.27
CA ARG A 69 12.33 -4.92 7.51
C ARG A 69 11.18 -5.56 8.28
N VAL A 70 11.31 -5.57 9.61
CA VAL A 70 10.20 -5.79 10.54
C VAL A 70 10.05 -4.52 11.37
N GLY A 71 8.93 -3.83 11.25
CA GLY A 71 8.56 -2.67 12.05
C GLY A 71 7.80 -3.09 13.31
N LEU A 72 8.30 -2.69 14.47
CA LEU A 72 7.68 -2.95 15.76
C LEU A 72 6.53 -1.96 16.05
N PRO A 73 5.57 -2.33 16.92
CA PRO A 73 4.42 -1.48 17.21
C PRO A 73 4.80 -0.09 17.73
N SER A 74 5.90 0.00 18.50
CA SER A 74 6.39 1.25 19.07
C SER A 74 7.02 2.22 18.07
N GLU A 75 7.41 1.74 16.88
CA GLU A 75 8.04 2.57 15.86
C GLU A 75 7.01 3.39 15.07
N GLY A 76 5.76 2.91 15.00
CA GLY A 76 4.70 3.52 14.20
C GLY A 76 4.79 3.17 12.72
N GLU A 77 3.64 2.93 12.08
CA GLU A 77 3.57 2.46 10.70
C GLU A 77 4.18 3.45 9.71
N ASP A 78 3.83 4.74 9.83
CA ASP A 78 4.30 5.79 8.92
C ASP A 78 5.83 5.92 8.91
N ALA A 79 6.47 5.81 10.08
CA ALA A 79 7.93 5.89 10.18
C ALA A 79 8.61 4.68 9.51
N VAL A 80 8.02 3.49 9.64
CA VAL A 80 8.53 2.27 8.99
C VAL A 80 8.36 2.35 7.47
N LEU A 81 7.21 2.85 7.00
CA LEU A 81 6.96 3.06 5.57
C LEU A 81 7.90 4.10 4.97
N ALA A 82 8.16 5.20 5.69
CA ALA A 82 9.13 6.21 5.27
C ALA A 82 10.56 5.65 5.18
N ASP A 83 11.00 4.89 6.19
CA ASP A 83 12.32 4.23 6.19
C ASP A 83 12.48 3.28 5.00
N LEU A 84 11.44 2.49 4.69
CA LEU A 84 11.41 1.61 3.52
C LEU A 84 11.47 2.39 2.20
N ALA A 85 10.69 3.47 2.09
CA ALA A 85 10.65 4.32 0.91
C ALA A 85 12.02 4.97 0.64
N ASP A 86 12.66 5.47 1.69
CA ASP A 86 13.94 6.19 1.60
C ASP A 86 15.12 5.25 1.33
N ARG A 87 15.12 4.05 1.94
CA ARG A 87 16.30 3.16 1.91
C ARG A 87 16.23 2.06 0.87
N VAL A 88 15.02 1.66 0.45
CA VAL A 88 14.83 0.53 -0.47
C VAL A 88 14.24 1.02 -1.78
N SER A 89 13.00 1.54 -1.75
CA SER A 89 12.34 2.13 -2.91
C SER A 89 11.04 2.80 -2.51
N PRO A 90 10.66 3.93 -3.15
CA PRO A 90 9.34 4.55 -2.95
C PRO A 90 8.16 3.70 -3.43
N ARG A 91 8.38 2.62 -4.19
CA ARG A 91 7.32 1.70 -4.64
C ARG A 91 6.95 0.68 -3.55
N VAL A 92 6.52 1.21 -2.41
CA VAL A 92 6.03 0.44 -1.26
C VAL A 92 4.52 0.25 -1.38
N LEU A 93 4.03 -0.99 -1.30
CA LEU A 93 2.61 -1.26 -1.39
C LEU A 93 2.17 -2.35 -0.40
N LEU A 94 0.99 -2.17 0.17
CA LEU A 94 0.26 -3.25 0.85
C LEU A 94 -0.17 -4.27 -0.19
N ALA A 95 0.61 -5.34 -0.31
CA ALA A 95 0.42 -6.38 -1.30
C ALA A 95 0.73 -7.74 -0.67
N PRO A 96 -0.04 -8.79 -0.99
CA PRO A 96 0.31 -10.13 -0.58
C PRO A 96 1.56 -10.59 -1.34
N ARG A 97 2.63 -10.95 -0.63
CA ARG A 97 3.85 -11.50 -1.26
C ARG A 97 4.26 -12.81 -0.60
N ALA A 98 4.70 -13.76 -1.41
CA ALA A 98 5.13 -15.08 -0.94
C ALA A 98 6.27 -14.97 0.09
N SER A 99 7.23 -14.06 -0.11
CA SER A 99 8.34 -13.83 0.82
C SER A 99 7.88 -13.36 2.21
N VAL A 100 6.83 -12.54 2.28
CA VAL A 100 6.21 -12.12 3.55
C VAL A 100 5.39 -13.26 4.17
N THR A 101 4.71 -14.04 3.33
CA THR A 101 3.97 -15.24 3.77
C THR A 101 4.91 -16.32 4.32
N GLU A 102 6.08 -16.52 3.73
CA GLU A 102 7.08 -17.48 4.18
C GLU A 102 7.67 -17.09 5.54
N ALA A 103 7.79 -15.80 5.85
CA ALA A 103 8.20 -15.34 7.17
C ALA A 103 7.22 -15.74 8.30
N ARG A 104 6.02 -16.24 7.97
CA ARG A 104 5.04 -16.77 8.95
C ARG A 104 5.26 -18.25 9.31
N ARG A 105 6.02 -19.03 8.53
CA ARG A 105 6.24 -20.46 8.78
C ARG A 105 7.33 -20.69 9.83
#